data_AF-Q2FQP7-F1
#
_entry.id   AF-Q2FQP7-F1
#
_cell.length_a   1.000
_cell.length_b   1.000
_cell.length_c   1.000
_cell.angle_alpha   90.00
_cell.angle_beta   90.00
_cell.angle_gamma   90.00
#
_symmetry.space_group_name_H-M   'P 1'
#
loop_
_entity.id
_entity.type
_entity.pdbx_description
1 polymer ?
#
loop_
_entity_poly.entity_id
_entity_poly.type
_entity_poly.pdbx_seq_one_letter_code
_entity_poly.pdbx_strand_id
1 'polypeptide(L)'
;MADKVIQSFYASIKPYTLEKPERKPKQNYVSILILRELQSAARFTTDGTEANSSIIRIGDEEVTVGKLFGRKQVASDRRIAKALQRDLIAEKMNSFYKKGGWSGCSMEVTKMCQKCPECALFGSAASEGDMSVTSRVMYDEAYTIRGINSVVEEYFQNAPGDDYAKKATSGIREPDFFKEGTLFPCVVTLRDVTCEEVLFFLNITDRNTRYGATGTRFGKTRNHILGVFASNREGPSSLEISRGVALRLAGGDEVRLPDSESLKRVLELDSLPLHDVKKNALEVYQHLLKTHRISGIDLGESEVTALLDAMKDDAVIKEILITQIEKISDFLADQ
;
A
#
# COMPACT_ATOMS: atom_id res chain seq x y z
N MET A 1 -16.96 2.29 -23.03
CA MET A 1 -16.30 1.04 -22.60
C MET A 1 -15.88 1.14 -21.14
N ALA A 2 -15.17 2.21 -20.75
CA ALA A 2 -14.80 2.52 -19.36
C ALA A 2 -15.99 2.44 -18.36
N ASP A 3 -17.09 3.12 -18.65
CA ASP A 3 -18.28 3.10 -17.78
C ASP A 3 -18.81 1.69 -17.52
N LYS A 4 -18.83 0.82 -18.54
CA LYS A 4 -19.32 -0.56 -18.39
C LYS A 4 -18.43 -1.37 -17.44
N VAL A 5 -17.11 -1.19 -17.51
CA VAL A 5 -16.15 -1.86 -16.62
C VAL A 5 -16.36 -1.40 -15.18
N ILE A 6 -16.47 -0.08 -14.97
CA ILE A 6 -16.71 0.51 -13.64
C ILE A 6 -18.05 0.04 -13.06
N GLN A 7 -19.13 0.04 -13.85
CA GLN A 7 -20.44 -0.43 -13.38
C GLN A 7 -20.44 -1.94 -13.07
N SER A 8 -19.72 -2.75 -13.86
CA SER A 8 -19.54 -4.17 -13.57
C SER A 8 -18.77 -4.39 -12.26
N PHE A 9 -17.72 -3.59 -12.03
CA PHE A 9 -16.97 -3.62 -10.77
C PHE A 9 -17.85 -3.23 -9.58
N TYR A 10 -18.61 -2.13 -9.70
CA TYR A 10 -19.56 -1.70 -8.67
C TYR A 10 -20.56 -2.81 -8.34
N ALA A 11 -21.17 -3.43 -9.35
CA ALA A 11 -22.12 -4.52 -9.15
C ALA A 11 -21.47 -5.72 -8.43
N SER A 12 -20.21 -6.02 -8.73
CA SER A 12 -19.49 -7.16 -8.14
C SER A 12 -19.24 -6.96 -6.65
N ILE A 13 -18.68 -5.81 -6.24
CA ILE A 13 -18.30 -5.57 -4.83
C ILE A 13 -19.42 -4.98 -3.97
N LYS A 14 -20.55 -4.58 -4.58
CA LYS A 14 -21.71 -3.97 -3.88
C LYS A 14 -22.13 -4.71 -2.59
N PRO A 15 -22.20 -6.06 -2.53
CA PRO A 15 -22.58 -6.77 -1.31
C PRO A 15 -21.66 -6.53 -0.10
N TYR A 16 -20.44 -6.04 -0.34
CA TYR A 16 -19.37 -5.84 0.64
C TYR A 16 -18.91 -4.37 0.72
N THR A 17 -19.76 -3.45 0.27
CA THR A 17 -19.52 -2.01 0.35
C THR A 17 -20.77 -1.30 0.88
N LEU A 18 -20.63 -0.03 1.26
CA LEU A 18 -21.73 0.80 1.73
C LEU A 18 -22.23 1.74 0.63
N GLU A 19 -23.50 2.11 0.70
CA GLU A 19 -24.05 3.16 -0.16
C GLU A 19 -23.43 4.53 0.17
N LYS A 20 -23.30 4.82 1.48
CA LYS A 20 -22.60 5.97 2.05
C LYS A 20 -21.82 5.56 3.31
N PRO A 21 -20.74 6.26 3.70
CA PRO A 21 -20.02 5.94 4.92
C PRO A 21 -20.89 6.03 6.16
N GLU A 22 -20.74 5.08 7.07
CA GLU A 22 -21.48 5.02 8.34
C GLU A 22 -20.52 4.97 9.53
N ARG A 23 -20.92 5.52 10.68
CA ARG A 23 -20.14 5.50 11.92
C ARG A 23 -20.22 4.16 12.66
N LYS A 24 -21.24 3.35 12.37
CA LYS A 24 -21.45 2.03 12.98
C LYS A 24 -20.81 0.97 12.10
N PRO A 25 -19.79 0.24 12.59
CA PRO A 25 -19.12 -0.74 11.76
C PRO A 25 -20.04 -1.87 11.30
N LYS A 26 -19.87 -2.32 10.05
CA LYS A 26 -20.64 -3.42 9.44
C LYS A 26 -19.81 -4.67 9.17
N GLN A 27 -18.49 -4.59 9.35
CA GLN A 27 -17.56 -5.68 9.05
C GLN A 27 -17.56 -6.06 7.57
N ASN A 28 -17.67 -5.06 6.70
CA ASN A 28 -17.44 -5.21 5.27
C ASN A 28 -15.97 -4.88 4.98
N TYR A 29 -15.28 -5.77 4.27
CA TYR A 29 -13.85 -5.65 3.99
C TYR A 29 -13.59 -5.78 2.49
N VAL A 30 -12.80 -4.85 1.95
CA VAL A 30 -12.22 -4.93 0.61
C VAL A 30 -10.70 -4.93 0.75
N SER A 31 -10.09 -6.09 0.61
CA SER A 31 -8.64 -6.27 0.65
C SER A 31 -8.04 -6.17 -0.74
N ILE A 32 -6.93 -5.45 -0.84
CA ILE A 32 -6.24 -5.16 -2.10
C ILE A 32 -4.84 -5.74 -2.00
N LEU A 33 -4.55 -6.72 -2.85
CA LEU A 33 -3.24 -7.34 -2.93
C LEU A 33 -2.34 -6.52 -3.87
N ILE A 34 -1.22 -6.04 -3.34
CA ILE A 34 -0.28 -5.17 -4.05
C ILE A 34 1.11 -5.78 -3.94
N LEU A 35 1.80 -5.94 -5.05
CA LEU A 35 3.24 -6.20 -5.06
C LEU A 35 3.97 -4.90 -5.36
N ARG A 36 4.75 -4.40 -4.40
CA ARG A 36 5.58 -3.20 -4.61
C ARG A 36 6.96 -3.59 -5.06
N GLU A 37 7.35 -3.11 -6.23
CA GLU A 37 8.66 -3.36 -6.84
C GLU A 37 9.52 -2.10 -6.78
N LEU A 38 10.71 -2.18 -6.18
CA LEU A 38 11.69 -1.10 -6.26
C LEU A 38 12.29 -1.02 -7.67
N GLN A 39 12.10 0.11 -8.33
CA GLN A 39 12.69 0.43 -9.64
C GLN A 39 14.04 1.15 -9.51
N SER A 40 14.39 1.60 -8.31
CA SER A 40 15.71 2.12 -7.97
C SER A 40 15.94 1.94 -6.48
N ALA A 41 17.20 1.92 -6.05
CA ALA A 41 17.57 1.83 -4.65
C ALA A 41 16.77 2.81 -3.75
N ALA A 42 16.29 2.31 -2.60
CA ALA A 42 15.40 3.04 -1.71
C ALA A 42 15.86 2.95 -0.25
N ARG A 43 15.77 4.09 0.47
CA ARG A 43 16.11 4.14 1.89
C ARG A 43 14.87 3.96 2.75
N PHE A 44 14.72 2.78 3.34
CA PHE A 44 13.71 2.53 4.37
C PHE A 44 14.39 2.29 5.71
N THR A 45 14.70 3.38 6.43
CA THR A 45 15.34 3.36 7.75
C THR A 45 14.48 4.11 8.78
N THR A 46 14.53 3.77 10.07
CA THR A 46 13.85 4.53 11.15
C THR A 46 14.76 5.43 11.93
N ASP A 47 16.00 4.98 12.15
CA ASP A 47 17.09 5.67 12.82
C ASP A 47 17.91 6.54 11.85
N GLY A 48 17.77 6.30 10.55
CA GLY A 48 18.56 6.98 9.52
C GLY A 48 19.82 6.22 9.12
N THR A 49 20.08 5.04 9.65
CA THR A 49 21.29 4.29 9.32
C THR A 49 20.91 2.90 8.87
N GLU A 50 20.17 2.16 9.69
CA GLU A 50 19.89 0.75 9.43
C GLU A 50 18.60 0.53 8.66
N ALA A 51 18.66 -0.38 7.69
CA ALA A 51 17.49 -0.84 6.97
C ALA A 51 16.50 -1.48 7.96
N ASN A 52 15.23 -1.07 7.89
CA ASN A 52 14.20 -1.65 8.74
C ASN A 52 14.09 -3.14 8.42
N SER A 53 14.22 -3.97 9.44
CA SER A 53 14.18 -5.42 9.32
C SER A 53 13.31 -6.06 10.40
N SER A 54 13.04 -7.35 10.24
CA SER A 54 12.37 -8.17 11.23
C SER A 54 12.86 -9.62 11.09
N ILE A 55 13.01 -10.30 12.21
CA ILE A 55 13.21 -11.75 12.22
C ILE A 55 11.83 -12.39 12.10
N ILE A 56 11.66 -13.27 11.10
CA ILE A 56 10.44 -14.04 10.88
C ILE A 56 10.78 -15.49 10.59
N ARG A 57 9.86 -16.40 10.90
CA ARG A 57 9.94 -17.79 10.45
C ARG A 57 9.30 -17.96 9.07
N ILE A 58 9.98 -18.63 8.12
CA ILE A 58 9.46 -19.04 6.80
C ILE A 58 9.66 -20.55 6.69
N GLY A 59 8.58 -21.33 6.68
CA GLY A 59 8.68 -22.78 6.89
C GLY A 59 9.33 -23.07 8.24
N ASP A 60 10.42 -23.83 8.26
CA ASP A 60 11.17 -24.14 9.48
C ASP A 60 12.34 -23.17 9.75
N GLU A 61 12.72 -22.35 8.76
CA GLU A 61 13.85 -21.43 8.82
C GLU A 61 13.50 -20.12 9.52
N GLU A 62 14.40 -19.63 10.37
CA GLU A 62 14.34 -18.29 10.94
C GLU A 62 15.20 -17.34 10.09
N VAL A 63 14.60 -16.26 9.60
CA VAL A 63 15.20 -15.39 8.58
C VAL A 63 14.98 -13.93 8.96
N THR A 64 16.04 -13.14 8.89
CA THR A 64 15.93 -11.68 8.94
C THR A 64 15.52 -11.16 7.56
N VAL A 65 14.38 -10.50 7.46
CA VAL A 65 13.84 -9.92 6.22
C VAL A 65 13.72 -8.41 6.31
N GLY A 66 13.69 -7.74 5.17
CA GLY A 66 13.40 -6.31 5.07
C GLY A 66 11.95 -5.99 5.38
N LYS A 67 11.70 -4.78 5.89
CA LYS A 67 10.39 -4.35 6.37
C LYS A 67 10.03 -2.93 5.92
N LEU A 68 8.91 -2.78 5.23
CA LEU A 68 8.33 -1.48 4.86
C LEU A 68 7.16 -1.15 5.79
N PHE A 69 7.37 -0.15 6.65
CA PHE A 69 6.40 0.29 7.64
C PHE A 69 5.05 0.72 7.06
N GLY A 70 3.95 0.15 7.57
CA GLY A 70 2.58 0.51 7.20
C GLY A 70 2.33 2.03 7.28
N ARG A 71 2.79 2.69 8.36
CA ARG A 71 2.70 4.16 8.50
C ARG A 71 3.37 4.96 7.38
N LYS A 72 4.46 4.44 6.80
CA LYS A 72 5.16 5.08 5.66
C LYS A 72 4.39 4.91 4.36
N GLN A 73 3.68 3.79 4.21
CA GLN A 73 2.78 3.52 3.09
C GLN A 73 1.60 4.49 3.12
N VAL A 74 0.87 4.53 4.25
CA VAL A 74 -0.25 5.45 4.50
C VAL A 74 0.14 6.90 4.18
N ALA A 75 1.26 7.38 4.72
CA ALA A 75 1.70 8.76 4.54
C ALA A 75 2.04 9.09 3.07
N SER A 76 2.45 8.10 2.27
CA SER A 76 2.68 8.32 0.84
C SER A 76 1.37 8.40 0.08
N ASP A 77 0.47 7.43 0.26
CA ASP A 77 -0.82 7.39 -0.45
C ASP A 77 -1.68 8.63 -0.11
N ARG A 78 -1.65 9.09 1.16
CA ARG A 78 -2.30 10.35 1.57
C ARG A 78 -1.75 11.59 0.85
N ARG A 79 -0.45 11.64 0.53
CA ARG A 79 0.13 12.76 -0.24
C ARG A 79 -0.40 12.77 -1.68
N ILE A 80 -0.46 11.61 -2.32
CA ILE A 80 -1.05 11.46 -3.67
C ILE A 80 -2.53 11.83 -3.64
N ALA A 81 -3.29 11.30 -2.68
CA ALA A 81 -4.70 11.61 -2.49
C ALA A 81 -4.96 13.11 -2.29
N LYS A 82 -4.19 13.80 -1.44
CA LYS A 82 -4.33 15.24 -1.24
C LYS A 82 -3.92 16.05 -2.47
N ALA A 83 -2.88 15.65 -3.20
CA ALA A 83 -2.49 16.30 -4.45
C ALA A 83 -3.58 16.18 -5.51
N LEU A 84 -4.11 14.97 -5.71
CA LEU A 84 -5.15 14.67 -6.68
C LEU A 84 -6.46 15.43 -6.40
N GLN A 85 -6.89 15.52 -5.14
CA GLN A 85 -8.11 16.28 -4.81
C GLN A 85 -7.95 17.79 -5.02
N ARG A 86 -6.76 18.35 -4.79
CA ARG A 86 -6.49 19.77 -5.07
C ARG A 86 -6.56 20.06 -6.56
N ASP A 87 -6.11 19.12 -7.38
CA ASP A 87 -6.12 19.26 -8.83
C ASP A 87 -7.53 19.08 -9.41
N LEU A 88 -8.24 18.02 -9.02
CA LEU A 88 -9.46 17.61 -9.70
C LEU A 88 -10.76 18.20 -9.15
N ILE A 89 -10.84 18.45 -7.83
CA ILE A 89 -12.11 18.77 -7.17
C ILE A 89 -12.08 20.02 -6.28
N ALA A 90 -11.03 20.85 -6.35
CA ALA A 90 -10.95 22.07 -5.53
C ALA A 90 -12.14 23.01 -5.71
N GLU A 91 -12.56 23.25 -6.96
CA GLU A 91 -13.72 24.10 -7.27
C GLU A 91 -15.02 23.52 -6.70
N LYS A 92 -15.26 22.22 -6.90
CA LYS A 92 -16.44 21.54 -6.38
C LYS A 92 -16.47 21.62 -4.85
N MET A 93 -15.35 21.29 -4.18
CA MET A 93 -15.21 21.39 -2.73
C MET A 93 -15.51 22.82 -2.21
N ASN A 94 -14.97 23.84 -2.87
CA ASN A 94 -15.24 25.25 -2.53
C ASN A 94 -16.72 25.61 -2.66
N SER A 95 -17.38 25.16 -3.73
CA SER A 95 -18.81 25.43 -3.96
C SER A 95 -19.73 24.66 -2.99
N PHE A 96 -19.32 23.46 -2.58
CA PHE A 96 -20.10 22.58 -1.73
C PHE A 96 -20.12 23.08 -0.28
N TYR A 97 -18.95 23.50 0.25
CA TYR A 97 -18.82 24.04 1.61
C TYR A 97 -19.00 25.57 1.61
N LYS A 98 -20.26 26.00 1.41
CA LYS A 98 -20.72 27.40 1.22
C LYS A 98 -20.19 28.43 2.23
N LYS A 99 -19.88 28.04 3.48
CA LYS A 99 -19.42 28.92 4.55
C LYS A 99 -17.96 28.58 4.91
N GLY A 100 -17.02 29.48 4.59
CA GLY A 100 -15.58 29.32 4.85
C GLY A 100 -14.76 28.67 3.72
N GLY A 101 -15.41 28.05 2.71
CA GLY A 101 -14.73 27.42 1.57
C GLY A 101 -13.84 26.23 1.96
N TRP A 102 -13.12 25.68 0.97
CA TRP A 102 -12.11 24.65 1.14
C TRP A 102 -10.75 25.17 0.64
N SER A 103 -9.87 25.55 1.56
CA SER A 103 -8.51 26.05 1.28
C SER A 103 -7.49 24.94 1.03
N GLY A 104 -7.95 23.71 0.75
CA GLY A 104 -7.13 22.52 0.67
C GLY A 104 -7.02 21.77 2.00
N CYS A 105 -6.25 20.68 2.00
CA CYS A 105 -6.01 19.87 3.20
C CYS A 105 -4.51 19.79 3.54
N SER A 106 -4.16 19.88 4.82
CA SER A 106 -2.78 19.68 5.29
C SER A 106 -2.42 18.19 5.49
N MET A 107 -1.12 17.90 5.51
CA MET A 107 -0.55 16.65 6.05
C MET A 107 -0.30 16.75 7.57
N GLU A 108 -0.28 17.96 8.14
CA GLU A 108 -0.19 18.16 9.58
C GLU A 108 -1.46 17.62 10.25
N VAL A 109 -1.29 16.66 11.17
CA VAL A 109 -2.38 15.89 11.79
C VAL A 109 -3.41 16.79 12.47
N THR A 110 -2.96 17.89 13.08
CA THR A 110 -3.81 18.87 13.78
C THR A 110 -4.39 19.96 12.88
N LYS A 111 -4.09 19.95 11.57
CA LYS A 111 -4.56 20.95 10.59
C LYS A 111 -5.18 20.30 9.35
N MET A 112 -5.68 19.08 9.48
CA MET A 112 -6.40 18.41 8.40
C MET A 112 -7.77 19.07 8.21
N CYS A 113 -8.27 19.16 6.97
CA CYS A 113 -9.51 19.90 6.70
C CYS A 113 -10.78 19.20 7.19
N GLN A 114 -10.70 17.89 7.47
CA GLN A 114 -11.81 17.03 7.91
C GLN A 114 -13.06 17.04 7.02
N LYS A 115 -12.94 17.49 5.78
CA LYS A 115 -14.05 17.69 4.84
C LYS A 115 -13.87 16.93 3.53
N CYS A 116 -12.65 16.55 3.17
CA CYS A 116 -12.36 15.93 1.89
C CYS A 116 -12.50 14.40 1.90
N PRO A 117 -12.71 13.76 0.74
CA PRO A 117 -12.72 12.30 0.59
C PRO A 117 -11.53 11.60 1.27
N GLU A 118 -10.33 12.16 1.18
CA GLU A 118 -9.15 11.61 1.85
C GLU A 118 -9.25 11.61 3.38
N CYS A 119 -9.79 12.66 4.00
CA CYS A 119 -10.00 12.68 5.44
C CYS A 119 -11.10 11.70 5.86
N ALA A 120 -12.16 11.56 5.06
CA ALA A 120 -13.21 10.57 5.30
C ALA A 120 -12.68 9.13 5.27
N LEU A 121 -11.79 8.82 4.32
CA LEU A 121 -11.29 7.48 4.08
C LEU A 121 -10.10 7.14 5.00
N PHE A 122 -9.06 7.98 5.03
CA PHE A 122 -7.83 7.75 5.79
C PHE A 122 -7.88 8.26 7.23
N GLY A 123 -9.01 8.84 7.64
CA GLY A 123 -9.18 9.43 8.95
C GLY A 123 -8.44 10.76 9.14
N SER A 124 -8.85 11.50 10.16
CA SER A 124 -8.29 12.78 10.56
C SER A 124 -8.43 12.97 12.05
N ALA A 125 -7.39 13.49 12.70
CA ALA A 125 -7.48 13.83 14.11
C ALA A 125 -8.24 15.15 14.29
N ALA A 126 -8.99 15.25 15.38
CA ALA A 126 -9.64 16.47 15.83
C ALA A 126 -8.64 17.61 16.07
N SER A 127 -8.93 18.80 15.55
CA SER A 127 -8.53 20.08 16.17
C SER A 127 -9.44 20.36 17.38
N GLU A 128 -9.08 21.29 18.27
CA GLU A 128 -9.93 21.66 19.42
C GLU A 128 -11.37 21.97 18.96
N GLY A 129 -12.34 21.16 19.42
CA GLY A 129 -13.75 21.29 19.09
C GLY A 129 -14.28 20.38 17.98
N ASP A 130 -13.41 19.70 17.23
CA ASP A 130 -13.81 18.84 16.11
C ASP A 130 -13.83 17.34 16.47
N MET A 131 -14.48 16.51 15.63
CA MET A 131 -14.52 15.07 15.80
C MET A 131 -13.32 14.38 15.13
N SER A 132 -12.76 13.37 15.78
CA SER A 132 -11.75 12.51 15.16
C SER A 132 -12.40 11.45 14.28
N VAL A 133 -11.97 11.34 13.03
CA VAL A 133 -12.39 10.29 12.11
C VAL A 133 -11.34 9.19 12.14
N THR A 134 -11.75 7.97 12.49
CA THR A 134 -10.86 6.80 12.46
C THR A 134 -10.63 6.37 11.02
N SER A 135 -9.39 6.00 10.67
CA SER A 135 -9.07 5.47 9.35
C SER A 135 -9.89 4.22 9.04
N ARG A 136 -10.46 4.18 7.84
CA ARG A 136 -11.08 2.99 7.26
C ARG A 136 -10.14 2.24 6.32
N VAL A 137 -8.89 2.71 6.19
CA VAL A 137 -7.81 2.03 5.48
C VAL A 137 -6.83 1.44 6.49
N MET A 138 -6.65 0.13 6.44
CA MET A 138 -5.79 -0.64 7.32
C MET A 138 -4.59 -1.16 6.52
N TYR A 139 -3.39 -0.73 6.92
CA TYR A 139 -2.15 -1.14 6.28
C TYR A 139 -1.37 -2.08 7.20
N ASP A 140 -0.97 -3.20 6.62
CA ASP A 140 0.02 -4.07 7.22
C ASP A 140 1.45 -3.56 6.96
N GLU A 141 2.34 -4.05 7.81
CA GLU A 141 3.77 -4.12 7.52
C GLU A 141 4.00 -4.97 6.28
N ALA A 142 4.77 -4.48 5.31
CA ALA A 142 5.15 -5.29 4.15
C ALA A 142 6.57 -5.83 4.33
N TYR A 143 6.79 -7.09 3.95
CA TYR A 143 8.06 -7.79 4.16
C TYR A 143 8.70 -8.16 2.83
N THR A 144 10.03 -8.23 2.78
CA THR A 144 10.71 -8.77 1.59
C THR A 144 10.52 -10.28 1.53
N ILE A 145 10.40 -10.82 0.31
CA ILE A 145 10.36 -12.28 0.08
C ILE A 145 11.72 -12.92 0.41
N ARG A 146 12.80 -12.19 0.12
CA ARG A 146 14.19 -12.61 0.31
C ARG A 146 14.77 -12.15 1.64
N GLY A 147 15.86 -12.78 2.07
CA GLY A 147 16.60 -12.39 3.27
C GLY A 147 17.24 -11.00 3.14
N ILE A 148 17.43 -10.31 4.27
CA ILE A 148 17.91 -8.92 4.34
C ILE A 148 19.26 -8.74 3.60
N ASN A 149 20.16 -9.71 3.74
CA ASN A 149 21.51 -9.68 3.15
C ASN A 149 21.49 -9.68 1.61
N SER A 150 20.42 -10.19 0.99
CA SER A 150 20.29 -10.23 -0.47
C SER A 150 19.59 -8.99 -1.03
N VAL A 151 18.92 -8.21 -0.19
CA VAL A 151 18.10 -7.06 -0.60
C VAL A 151 18.63 -5.72 -0.10
N VAL A 152 19.59 -5.72 0.83
CA VAL A 152 20.22 -4.50 1.35
C VAL A 152 21.67 -4.41 0.88
N GLU A 153 22.09 -3.18 0.53
CA GLU A 153 23.49 -2.82 0.34
C GLU A 153 23.93 -1.85 1.44
N GLU A 154 25.06 -2.19 2.05
CA GLU A 154 25.79 -1.31 2.94
C GLU A 154 26.87 -0.58 2.13
N TYR A 155 26.85 0.75 2.18
CA TYR A 155 27.88 1.57 1.55
C TYR A 155 28.83 2.12 2.62
N PHE A 156 30.13 2.06 2.38
CA PHE A 156 31.14 2.70 3.21
C PHE A 156 31.91 3.71 2.33
N GLN A 157 31.83 4.99 2.65
CA GLN A 157 32.69 5.98 2.00
C GLN A 157 34.04 6.04 2.70
N ASN A 158 35.11 5.90 1.92
CA ASN A 158 36.41 6.41 2.32
C ASN A 158 36.38 7.91 2.05
N ALA A 159 36.33 8.74 3.08
CA ALA A 159 36.37 10.19 2.91
C ALA A 159 37.73 10.62 2.32
N PRO A 160 37.80 11.25 1.13
CA PRO A 160 39.00 11.96 0.74
C PRO A 160 39.01 13.28 1.50
N GLY A 161 39.82 13.37 2.57
CA GLY A 161 40.12 14.65 3.20
C GLY A 161 40.99 15.51 2.27
N ASP A 162 40.87 16.83 2.36
CA ASP A 162 41.60 17.85 1.58
C ASP A 162 43.14 17.87 1.75
N ASP A 163 43.74 16.83 2.34
CA ASP A 163 45.16 16.79 2.69
C ASP A 163 45.91 15.66 1.96
N TYR A 164 47.01 16.01 1.30
CA TYR A 164 47.79 15.12 0.41
C TYR A 164 48.53 13.97 1.11
N ALA A 165 48.39 13.81 2.44
CA ALA A 165 48.84 12.60 3.15
C ALA A 165 48.21 12.49 4.55
N LYS A 166 47.51 11.39 4.87
CA LYS A 166 47.68 10.57 6.10
C LYS A 166 46.71 9.37 6.23
N LYS A 167 47.06 8.52 7.21
CA LYS A 167 46.56 7.19 7.60
C LYS A 167 45.04 6.97 7.51
N ALA A 168 44.68 5.76 7.07
CA ALA A 168 43.32 5.26 6.95
C ALA A 168 42.49 5.49 8.23
N THR A 169 41.48 6.36 8.13
CA THR A 169 40.38 6.45 9.10
C THR A 169 39.32 5.41 8.76
N SER A 170 38.66 4.86 9.76
CA SER A 170 37.46 4.02 9.60
C SER A 170 36.42 4.76 8.75
N GLY A 171 36.04 4.19 7.61
CA GLY A 171 35.14 4.81 6.65
C GLY A 171 33.82 5.26 7.29
N ILE A 172 33.26 6.36 6.82
CA ILE A 172 31.95 6.83 7.25
C ILE A 172 30.93 5.84 6.70
N ARG A 173 30.22 5.13 7.58
CA ARG A 173 29.13 4.20 7.19
C ARG A 173 27.98 5.02 6.62
N GLU A 174 27.64 4.78 5.35
CA GLU A 174 26.44 5.35 4.76
C GLU A 174 25.19 4.59 5.24
N PRO A 175 24.00 5.21 5.14
CA PRO A 175 22.75 4.52 5.42
C PRO A 175 22.54 3.32 4.49
N ASP A 176 21.94 2.28 5.00
CA ASP A 176 21.58 1.08 4.25
C ASP A 176 20.51 1.40 3.18
N PHE A 177 20.67 0.78 2.01
CA PHE A 177 19.72 0.90 0.90
C PHE A 177 19.13 -0.46 0.54
N PHE A 178 17.82 -0.49 0.34
CA PHE A 178 17.19 -1.61 -0.37
C PHE A 178 17.54 -1.50 -1.86
N LYS A 179 18.06 -2.59 -2.43
CA LYS A 179 18.39 -2.72 -3.85
C LYS A 179 17.14 -2.58 -4.73
N GLU A 180 17.31 -2.07 -5.94
CA GLU A 180 16.33 -2.25 -7.00
C GLU A 180 15.96 -3.73 -7.21
N GLY A 181 14.77 -3.99 -7.75
CA GLY A 181 14.23 -5.33 -7.88
C GLY A 181 13.80 -5.98 -6.56
N THR A 182 13.95 -5.30 -5.41
CA THR A 182 13.36 -5.77 -4.15
C THR A 182 11.83 -5.70 -4.23
N LEU A 183 11.18 -6.79 -3.84
CA LEU A 183 9.74 -6.98 -3.93
C LEU A 183 9.12 -7.07 -2.54
N PHE A 184 8.06 -6.30 -2.32
CA PHE A 184 7.28 -6.27 -1.08
C PHE A 184 5.81 -6.61 -1.38
N PRO A 185 5.39 -7.88 -1.17
CA PRO A 185 3.98 -8.21 -1.11
C PRO A 185 3.30 -7.46 0.03
N CYS A 186 2.17 -6.84 -0.25
CA CYS A 186 1.43 -6.01 0.68
C CYS A 186 -0.07 -6.21 0.47
N VAL A 187 -0.80 -6.29 1.57
CA VAL A 187 -2.25 -6.27 1.60
C VAL A 187 -2.67 -4.97 2.30
N VAL A 188 -3.55 -4.22 1.65
CA VAL A 188 -4.23 -3.08 2.26
C VAL A 188 -5.71 -3.39 2.32
N THR A 189 -6.32 -3.26 3.50
CA THR A 189 -7.73 -3.58 3.72
C THR A 189 -8.53 -2.31 3.94
N LEU A 190 -9.54 -2.11 3.09
CA LEU A 190 -10.54 -1.06 3.22
C LEU A 190 -11.74 -1.61 3.97
N ARG A 191 -12.14 -0.95 5.05
CA ARG A 191 -13.22 -1.37 5.93
C ARG A 191 -14.42 -0.45 5.82
N ASP A 192 -15.60 -1.01 5.63
CA ASP A 192 -16.87 -0.28 5.63
C ASP A 192 -16.82 0.94 4.67
N VAL A 193 -16.33 0.70 3.46
CA VAL A 193 -16.12 1.71 2.41
C VAL A 193 -17.20 1.67 1.33
N THR A 194 -17.37 2.77 0.60
CA THR A 194 -18.20 2.81 -0.62
C THR A 194 -17.41 2.32 -1.84
N CYS A 195 -18.09 1.97 -2.93
CA CYS A 195 -17.42 1.59 -4.17
C CYS A 195 -16.50 2.70 -4.71
N GLU A 196 -16.90 3.96 -4.59
CA GLU A 196 -16.11 5.11 -5.03
C GLU A 196 -14.82 5.26 -4.24
N GLU A 197 -14.85 4.97 -2.93
CA GLU A 197 -13.67 5.00 -2.06
C GLU A 197 -12.68 3.89 -2.45
N VAL A 198 -13.17 2.72 -2.86
CA VAL A 198 -12.32 1.65 -3.40
C VAL A 198 -11.64 2.09 -4.69
N LEU A 199 -12.38 2.67 -5.65
CA LEU A 199 -11.79 3.17 -6.90
C LEU A 199 -10.78 4.30 -6.67
N PHE A 200 -11.11 5.23 -5.77
CA PHE A 200 -10.19 6.28 -5.37
C PHE A 200 -8.90 5.71 -4.79
N PHE A 201 -9.00 4.72 -3.91
CA PHE A 201 -7.84 4.06 -3.33
C PHE A 201 -6.98 3.33 -4.38
N LEU A 202 -7.61 2.60 -5.30
CA LEU A 202 -6.90 1.92 -6.39
C LEU A 202 -6.15 2.93 -7.26
N ASN A 203 -6.79 4.05 -7.61
CA ASN A 203 -6.18 5.07 -8.44
C ASN A 203 -4.99 5.77 -7.77
N ILE A 204 -5.09 6.12 -6.49
CA ILE A 204 -3.96 6.75 -5.78
C ILE A 204 -2.79 5.78 -5.60
N THR A 205 -3.08 4.49 -5.40
CA THR A 205 -2.06 3.45 -5.25
C THR A 205 -1.32 3.23 -6.58
N ASP A 206 -2.05 3.15 -7.69
CA ASP A 206 -1.48 3.01 -9.04
C ASP A 206 -0.59 4.21 -9.41
N ARG A 207 -1.01 5.43 -9.07
CA ARG A 207 -0.21 6.65 -9.29
C ARG A 207 0.99 6.80 -8.36
N ASN A 208 1.01 6.12 -7.21
CA ASN A 208 2.06 6.31 -6.23
C ASN A 208 3.36 5.64 -6.71
N THR A 209 4.43 6.42 -6.80
CA THR A 209 5.72 5.93 -7.30
C THR A 209 6.87 6.10 -6.30
N ARG A 210 6.59 6.56 -5.07
CA ARG A 210 7.64 6.81 -4.06
C ARG A 210 7.13 6.56 -2.65
N TYR A 211 7.89 5.82 -1.85
CA TYR A 211 7.59 5.59 -0.44
C TYR A 211 8.74 6.14 0.43
N GLY A 212 8.44 6.87 1.51
CA GLY A 212 9.47 7.49 2.39
C GLY A 212 9.17 8.93 2.79
N ALA A 213 10.00 9.53 3.65
CA ALA A 213 9.85 10.90 4.16
C ALA A 213 10.54 11.96 3.28
N THR A 214 9.84 13.03 2.89
CA THR A 214 10.32 14.13 2.01
C THR A 214 11.74 14.59 2.42
N GLY A 215 12.76 14.46 1.56
CA GLY A 215 14.18 14.75 1.86
C GLY A 215 15.19 13.59 1.76
N THR A 216 14.78 12.32 1.70
CA THR A 216 15.71 11.17 1.54
C THR A 216 15.71 10.60 0.10
N ARG A 217 16.69 9.77 -0.28
CA ARG A 217 16.62 9.00 -1.53
C ARG A 217 15.46 7.98 -1.45
N PHE A 218 14.30 8.35 -2.00
CA PHE A 218 13.03 7.61 -1.91
C PHE A 218 13.00 6.26 -2.62
N GLY A 219 13.91 6.04 -3.55
CA GLY A 219 13.69 5.07 -4.61
C GLY A 219 12.46 5.41 -5.48
N LYS A 220 12.39 4.85 -6.68
CA LYS A 220 11.16 4.78 -7.46
C LYS A 220 10.54 3.41 -7.18
N THR A 221 9.24 3.35 -7.02
CA THR A 221 8.47 2.12 -6.78
C THR A 221 7.42 1.98 -7.86
N ARG A 222 7.19 0.75 -8.32
CA ARG A 222 6.04 0.37 -9.14
C ARG A 222 5.09 -0.46 -8.28
N ASN A 223 3.84 -0.04 -8.20
CA ASN A 223 2.79 -0.82 -7.54
C ASN A 223 2.12 -1.72 -8.59
N HIS A 224 2.17 -3.04 -8.38
CA HIS A 224 1.38 -4.00 -9.16
C HIS A 224 0.18 -4.40 -8.32
N ILE A 225 -1.02 -3.93 -8.67
CA ILE A 225 -2.25 -4.35 -7.98
C ILE A 225 -2.67 -5.69 -8.59
N LEU A 226 -2.52 -6.76 -7.81
CA LEU A 226 -2.69 -8.14 -8.27
C LEU A 226 -4.11 -8.65 -8.12
N GLY A 227 -4.90 -8.04 -7.24
CA GLY A 227 -6.29 -8.42 -7.06
C GLY A 227 -7.04 -7.56 -6.05
N VAL A 228 -8.36 -7.60 -6.15
CA VAL A 228 -9.32 -6.97 -5.22
C VAL A 228 -10.26 -8.05 -4.71
N PHE A 229 -10.29 -8.20 -3.39
CA PHE A 229 -11.06 -9.24 -2.71
C PHE A 229 -12.04 -8.59 -1.76
N ALA A 230 -13.31 -8.99 -1.79
CA ALA A 230 -14.34 -8.37 -0.96
C ALA A 230 -15.12 -9.42 -0.17
N SER A 231 -15.22 -9.27 1.14
CA SER A 231 -15.90 -10.23 2.01
C SER A 231 -16.39 -9.62 3.34
N ASN A 232 -17.11 -10.39 4.16
CA ASN A 232 -17.49 -9.99 5.53
C ASN A 232 -16.44 -10.39 6.59
N ARG A 233 -15.26 -10.85 6.17
CA ARG A 233 -14.11 -11.17 7.02
C ARG A 233 -12.87 -10.48 6.49
N GLU A 234 -12.00 -10.06 7.39
CA GLU A 234 -10.71 -9.50 6.99
C GLU A 234 -9.86 -10.58 6.31
N GLY A 235 -9.21 -10.20 5.21
CA GLY A 235 -8.38 -11.10 4.42
C GLY A 235 -7.03 -11.43 5.08
N PRO A 236 -6.22 -12.29 4.43
CA PRO A 236 -4.88 -12.65 4.89
C PRO A 236 -3.92 -11.45 4.97
N SER A 237 -2.93 -11.56 5.85
CA SER A 237 -1.93 -10.51 6.10
C SER A 237 -0.77 -10.50 5.10
N SER A 238 -0.09 -9.36 4.98
CA SER A 238 1.11 -9.22 4.13
C SER A 238 2.24 -10.20 4.48
N LEU A 239 2.36 -10.56 5.76
CA LEU A 239 3.36 -11.51 6.23
C LEU A 239 3.09 -12.93 5.72
N GLU A 240 1.83 -13.35 5.71
CA GLU A 240 1.43 -14.66 5.19
C GLU A 240 1.68 -14.76 3.69
N ILE A 241 1.41 -13.68 2.93
CA ILE A 241 1.71 -13.64 1.50
C ILE A 241 3.22 -13.74 1.26
N SER A 242 4.02 -12.97 1.99
CA SER A 242 5.49 -12.98 1.83
C SER A 242 6.08 -14.38 2.10
N ARG A 243 5.61 -15.05 3.16
CA ARG A 243 5.98 -16.43 3.49
C ARG A 243 5.56 -17.43 2.42
N GLY A 244 4.28 -17.38 2.02
CA GLY A 244 3.73 -18.31 1.05
C GLY A 244 4.42 -18.19 -0.32
N VAL A 245 4.76 -16.97 -0.75
CA VAL A 245 5.50 -16.75 -1.99
C VAL A 245 6.90 -17.35 -1.91
N ALA A 246 7.65 -17.12 -0.83
CA ALA A 246 8.98 -17.71 -0.65
C ALA A 246 8.93 -19.26 -0.67
N LEU A 247 7.96 -19.85 0.03
CA LEU A 247 7.75 -21.29 0.07
C LEU A 247 7.41 -21.87 -1.31
N ARG A 248 6.50 -21.22 -2.07
CA ARG A 248 6.12 -21.68 -3.42
C ARG A 248 7.26 -21.56 -4.42
N LEU A 249 8.03 -20.47 -4.37
CA LEU A 249 9.21 -20.31 -5.23
C LEU A 249 10.28 -21.37 -4.95
N ALA A 250 10.35 -21.88 -3.72
CA ALA A 250 11.23 -22.97 -3.32
C ALA A 250 10.67 -24.38 -3.68
N GLY A 251 9.54 -24.45 -4.40
CA GLY A 251 8.90 -25.71 -4.80
C GLY A 251 7.97 -26.32 -3.75
N GLY A 252 7.62 -25.57 -2.71
CA GLY A 252 6.59 -25.96 -1.75
C GLY A 252 5.17 -25.72 -2.28
N ASP A 253 4.20 -26.33 -1.62
CA ASP A 253 2.77 -26.14 -1.88
C ASP A 253 1.95 -26.14 -0.58
N GLU A 254 0.63 -26.27 -0.71
CA GLU A 254 -0.33 -26.25 0.40
C GLU A 254 -0.17 -27.44 1.37
N VAL A 255 0.42 -28.54 0.90
CA VAL A 255 0.53 -29.82 1.60
C VAL A 255 1.97 -30.09 2.02
N ARG A 256 2.94 -29.64 1.23
CA ARG A 256 4.34 -29.97 1.38
C ARG A 256 5.21 -28.72 1.49
N LEU A 257 5.97 -28.64 2.58
CA LEU A 257 7.06 -27.67 2.71
C LEU A 257 8.22 -28.04 1.76
N PRO A 258 8.90 -27.03 1.18
CA PRO A 258 10.12 -27.25 0.42
C PRO A 258 11.24 -27.75 1.36
N ASP A 259 12.27 -28.35 0.81
CA ASP A 259 13.48 -28.63 1.58
C ASP A 259 14.22 -27.32 1.97
N SER A 260 15.00 -27.39 3.05
CA SER A 260 15.74 -26.25 3.60
C SER A 260 16.70 -25.61 2.59
N GLU A 261 17.33 -26.41 1.73
CA GLU A 261 18.31 -25.94 0.75
C GLU A 261 17.63 -25.13 -0.36
N SER A 262 16.52 -25.65 -0.90
CA SER A 262 15.69 -24.95 -1.89
C SER A 262 15.17 -23.61 -1.36
N LEU A 263 14.73 -23.57 -0.09
CA LEU A 263 14.28 -22.33 0.53
C LEU A 263 15.42 -21.33 0.70
N LYS A 264 16.57 -21.75 1.25
CA LYS A 264 17.75 -20.89 1.41
C LYS A 264 18.20 -20.30 0.08
N ARG A 265 18.22 -21.11 -0.98
CA ARG A 265 18.52 -20.64 -2.33
C ARG A 265 17.61 -19.48 -2.74
N VAL A 266 16.29 -19.60 -2.57
CA VAL A 266 15.33 -18.52 -2.91
C VAL A 266 15.58 -17.26 -2.08
N LEU A 267 15.86 -17.42 -0.78
CA LEU A 267 16.12 -16.32 0.12
C LEU A 267 17.40 -15.55 -0.22
N GLU A 268 18.38 -16.23 -0.83
CA GLU A 268 19.70 -15.71 -1.14
C GLU A 268 19.85 -15.15 -2.56
N LEU A 269 18.93 -15.48 -3.48
CA LEU A 269 18.97 -15.00 -4.88
C LEU A 269 19.11 -13.47 -4.99
N ASP A 270 19.89 -13.01 -5.95
CA ASP A 270 20.03 -11.56 -6.23
C ASP A 270 18.73 -10.94 -6.76
N SER A 271 17.97 -11.69 -7.56
CA SER A 271 16.71 -11.24 -8.15
C SER A 271 15.68 -12.37 -8.18
N LEU A 272 14.39 -12.02 -8.24
CA LEU A 272 13.29 -12.96 -8.40
C LEU A 272 12.54 -12.65 -9.71
N PRO A 273 12.10 -13.67 -10.46
CA PRO A 273 11.29 -13.48 -11.65
C PRO A 273 9.93 -12.85 -11.28
N LEU A 274 9.71 -11.61 -11.72
CA LEU A 274 8.53 -10.81 -11.36
C LEU A 274 7.21 -11.53 -11.70
N HIS A 275 7.14 -12.16 -12.88
CA HIS A 275 5.96 -12.90 -13.32
C HIS A 275 5.57 -14.00 -12.32
N ASP A 276 6.55 -14.80 -11.88
CA ASP A 276 6.29 -15.91 -10.98
C ASP A 276 5.96 -15.41 -9.57
N VAL A 277 6.56 -14.30 -9.14
CA VAL A 277 6.20 -13.67 -7.86
C VAL A 277 4.75 -13.17 -7.87
N LYS A 278 4.31 -12.50 -8.94
CA LYS A 278 2.93 -12.02 -9.07
C LYS A 278 1.94 -13.18 -9.06
N LYS A 279 2.20 -14.20 -9.87
CA LYS A 279 1.39 -15.42 -9.92
C LYS A 279 1.30 -16.08 -8.54
N ASN A 280 2.44 -16.33 -7.90
CA ASN A 280 2.46 -16.98 -6.58
C ASN A 280 1.78 -16.13 -5.51
N ALA A 281 1.93 -14.80 -5.52
CA ALA A 281 1.29 -13.93 -4.54
C ALA A 281 -0.24 -14.02 -4.65
N LEU A 282 -0.79 -13.99 -5.88
CA LEU A 282 -2.21 -14.14 -6.13
C LEU A 282 -2.72 -15.52 -5.68
N GLU A 283 -2.06 -16.60 -6.10
CA GLU A 283 -2.47 -17.96 -5.75
C GLU A 283 -2.36 -18.25 -4.24
N VAL A 284 -1.33 -17.71 -3.57
CA VAL A 284 -1.18 -17.79 -2.11
C VAL A 284 -2.34 -17.07 -1.41
N TYR A 285 -2.69 -15.87 -1.86
CA TYR A 285 -3.81 -15.12 -1.28
C TYR A 285 -5.12 -15.90 -1.43
N GLN A 286 -5.40 -16.40 -2.63
CA GLN A 286 -6.60 -17.21 -2.93
C GLN A 286 -6.66 -18.50 -2.12
N HIS A 287 -5.53 -19.16 -1.92
CA HIS A 287 -5.43 -20.32 -1.03
C HIS A 287 -5.77 -19.94 0.41
N LEU A 288 -5.14 -18.88 0.94
CA LEU A 288 -5.35 -18.43 2.31
C LEU A 288 -6.81 -18.02 2.58
N LEU A 289 -7.52 -17.45 1.59
CA LEU A 289 -8.97 -17.22 1.71
C LEU A 289 -9.72 -18.52 2.06
N LYS A 290 -9.41 -19.63 1.36
CA LYS A 290 -10.04 -20.93 1.64
C LYS A 290 -9.65 -21.45 3.03
N THR A 291 -8.37 -21.39 3.38
CA THR A 291 -7.84 -21.83 4.68
C THR A 291 -8.47 -21.04 5.83
N HIS A 292 -8.71 -19.74 5.64
CA HIS A 292 -9.34 -18.86 6.63
C HIS A 292 -10.88 -18.96 6.61
N ARG A 293 -11.46 -19.80 5.74
CA ARG A 293 -12.91 -19.94 5.55
C ARG A 293 -13.55 -18.59 5.22
N ILE A 294 -12.94 -17.88 4.28
CA ILE A 294 -13.40 -16.60 3.76
C ILE A 294 -13.97 -16.86 2.36
N SER A 295 -15.23 -16.46 2.18
CA SER A 295 -15.95 -16.52 0.91
C SER A 295 -16.36 -15.11 0.54
N GLY A 296 -16.23 -14.77 -0.74
CA GLY A 296 -16.48 -13.41 -1.19
C GLY A 296 -16.17 -13.24 -2.67
N ILE A 297 -15.96 -12.00 -3.07
CA ILE A 297 -15.52 -11.65 -4.41
C ILE A 297 -14.00 -11.81 -4.51
N ASP A 298 -13.56 -12.32 -5.65
CA ASP A 298 -12.17 -12.46 -6.06
C ASP A 298 -12.06 -11.87 -7.48
N LEU A 299 -11.42 -10.71 -7.60
CA LEU A 299 -11.11 -10.10 -8.88
C LEU A 299 -9.60 -10.14 -9.06
N GLY A 300 -9.14 -10.90 -10.06
CA GLY A 300 -7.73 -11.08 -10.35
C GLY A 300 -7.08 -9.90 -11.07
N GLU A 301 -5.80 -10.07 -11.40
CA GLU A 301 -4.97 -9.02 -11.97
C GLU A 301 -5.53 -8.48 -13.31
N SER A 302 -6.11 -9.35 -14.14
CA SER A 302 -6.70 -8.96 -15.43
C SER A 302 -7.89 -8.01 -15.27
N GLU A 303 -8.79 -8.32 -14.35
CA GLU A 303 -9.98 -7.53 -14.05
C GLU A 303 -9.59 -6.18 -13.45
N VAL A 304 -8.62 -6.19 -12.53
CA VAL A 304 -8.09 -4.96 -11.92
C VAL A 304 -7.38 -4.10 -12.96
N THR A 305 -6.59 -4.69 -13.86
CA THR A 305 -5.91 -3.95 -14.93
C THR A 305 -6.93 -3.27 -15.85
N ALA A 306 -7.96 -4.01 -16.28
CA ALA A 306 -9.04 -3.43 -17.10
C ALA A 306 -9.76 -2.28 -16.38
N LEU A 307 -9.92 -2.39 -15.06
CA LEU A 307 -10.51 -1.33 -14.23
C LEU A 307 -9.59 -0.10 -14.12
N LEU A 308 -8.29 -0.28 -13.91
CA LEU A 308 -7.32 0.82 -13.88
C LEU A 308 -7.24 1.52 -15.25
N ASP A 309 -7.25 0.76 -16.34
CA ASP A 309 -7.30 1.31 -17.70
C ASP A 309 -8.56 2.13 -17.98
N ALA A 310 -9.71 1.73 -17.40
CA ALA A 310 -10.95 2.49 -17.48
C ALA A 310 -10.90 3.81 -16.69
N MET A 311 -9.98 3.93 -15.73
CA MET A 311 -9.80 5.09 -14.85
C MET A 311 -8.55 5.92 -15.14
N LYS A 312 -7.89 5.69 -16.29
CA LYS A 312 -6.67 6.41 -16.68
C LYS A 312 -6.89 7.90 -16.97
N ASP A 313 -8.12 8.27 -17.31
CA ASP A 313 -8.51 9.66 -17.56
C ASP A 313 -8.95 10.32 -16.25
N ASP A 314 -8.32 11.45 -15.93
CA ASP A 314 -8.60 12.23 -14.73
C ASP A 314 -10.05 12.72 -14.66
N ALA A 315 -10.73 12.87 -15.80
CA ALA A 315 -12.16 13.18 -15.83
C ALA A 315 -13.01 12.10 -15.14
N VAL A 316 -12.65 10.82 -15.31
CA VAL A 316 -13.35 9.70 -14.67
C VAL A 316 -13.15 9.74 -13.15
N ILE A 317 -11.91 9.98 -12.72
CA ILE A 317 -11.59 10.09 -11.29
C ILE A 317 -12.23 11.31 -10.64
N LYS A 318 -12.31 12.43 -11.38
CA LYS A 318 -13.01 13.64 -10.93
C LYS A 318 -14.48 13.34 -10.62
N GLU A 319 -15.20 12.65 -11.50
CA GLU A 319 -16.60 12.27 -11.25
C GLU A 319 -16.74 11.34 -10.03
N ILE A 320 -15.86 10.35 -9.89
CA ILE A 320 -15.81 9.45 -8.72
C ILE A 320 -15.62 10.24 -7.41
N LEU A 321 -14.73 11.24 -7.42
CA LEU A 321 -14.49 12.11 -6.27
C LEU A 321 -15.67 13.07 -6.00
N ILE A 322 -16.33 13.59 -7.04
CA ILE A 322 -17.54 14.42 -6.90
C ILE A 322 -18.65 13.62 -6.23
N THR A 323 -18.89 12.38 -6.66
CA THR A 323 -19.85 11.47 -6.00
C THR A 323 -19.48 11.22 -4.54
N GLN A 324 -18.18 11.07 -4.22
CA GLN A 324 -17.75 10.92 -2.82
C GLN A 324 -18.07 12.14 -1.97
N ILE A 325 -17.85 13.37 -2.47
CA ILE A 325 -18.18 14.59 -1.73
C ILE A 325 -19.64 14.57 -1.25
N GLU A 326 -20.55 14.14 -2.12
CA GLU A 326 -21.98 14.07 -1.84
C GLU A 326 -22.32 12.98 -0.82
N LYS A 327 -21.58 11.87 -0.81
CA LYS A 327 -21.77 10.76 0.14
C LYS A 327 -21.16 10.99 1.51
N ILE A 328 -20.03 11.69 1.59
CA ILE A 328 -19.31 11.94 2.85
C ILE A 328 -19.88 13.13 3.62
N SER A 329 -20.74 13.95 3.01
CA SER A 329 -21.25 15.16 3.66
C SER A 329 -21.95 14.85 4.97
N ASP A 330 -22.87 13.89 5.02
CA ASP A 330 -23.55 13.49 6.27
C ASP A 330 -22.59 12.82 7.28
N PHE A 331 -21.58 12.13 6.75
CA PHE A 331 -20.62 11.40 7.58
C PHE A 331 -19.71 12.37 8.34
N LEU A 332 -19.29 13.45 7.66
CA LEU A 332 -18.38 14.49 8.15
C LEU A 332 -19.07 15.74 8.68
N ALA A 333 -20.30 16.03 8.25
CA ALA A 333 -21.04 17.19 8.73
C ALA A 333 -21.48 16.98 10.17
N ASP A 334 -21.21 18.02 10.96
CA ASP A 334 -21.82 18.48 12.19
C ASP A 334 -22.33 17.43 13.20
N GLN A 335 -21.87 17.63 14.42
CA GLN A 335 -22.74 18.41 15.28
C GLN A 335 -22.29 19.86 15.32
#